data_AF-A0A1J3EQD6-F1
#
_entry.id   AF-A0A1J3EQD6-F1
#
_cell.length_a   1.000
_cell.length_b   1.000
_cell.length_c   1.000
_cell.angle_alpha   90.00
_cell.angle_beta   90.00
_cell.angle_gamma   90.00
#
_symmetry.space_group_name_H-M   'P 1'
#
loop_
_entity.id
_entity.type
_entity.pdbx_description
1 polymer ?
#
loop_
_entity_poly.entity_id
_entity_poly.type
_entity_poly.pdbx_seq_one_letter_code
_entity_poly.pdbx_strand_id
1 'polypeptide(L)' 'DFVKEVIEADTRGSKFEMSCISLLEGSVHENKIRNVLVLRELGVPQRLLFSSLISDHRNLCCGKERFKESLKKVVEMGF' A
#
# COMPACT_ATOMS: atom_id res chain seq x y z
N ASP A 1 5.58 12.66 6.59
CA ASP A 1 5.55 12.68 5.12
C ASP A 1 5.48 11.23 4.67
N PHE A 2 4.32 10.79 4.16
CA PHE A 2 3.99 9.37 3.97
C PHE A 2 4.90 8.68 2.94
N VAL A 3 5.32 9.40 1.90
CA VAL A 3 6.26 8.89 0.90
C VAL A 3 7.60 8.55 1.56
N LYS A 4 8.06 9.36 2.52
CA LYS A 4 9.28 9.12 3.28
C LYS A 4 9.21 7.84 4.11
N GLU A 5 8.06 7.56 4.75
CA GLU A 5 7.88 6.33 5.54
C GLU A 5 7.89 5.07 4.65
N VAL A 6 7.31 5.14 3.45
CA VAL A 6 7.36 4.04 2.47
C VAL A 6 8.79 3.82 1.95
N ILE A 7 9.55 4.88 1.72
CA ILE A 7 10.97 4.79 1.35
C ILE A 7 11.77 4.18 2.50
N GLU A 8 11.53 4.63 3.74
CA GLU A 8 12.23 4.13 4.93
C GLU A 8 11.96 2.64 5.16
N ALA A 9 10.69 2.22 5.02
CA ALA A 9 10.27 0.82 5.07
C ALA A 9 11.01 -0.06 4.05
N ASP A 10 11.16 0.45 2.84
CA ASP A 10 11.87 -0.25 1.78
C ASP A 10 13.37 -0.40 2.07
N THR A 11 14.02 0.65 2.56
CA THR A 11 15.43 0.58 2.98
C THR A 11 15.68 -0.30 4.21
N ARG A 12 14.67 -0.49 5.08
CA ARG A 12 14.82 -1.24 6.35
C ARG A 12 14.32 -2.69 6.31
N GLY A 13 13.61 -3.09 5.26
CA GLY A 13 13.11 -4.46 5.08
C GLY A 13 11.95 -4.86 6.01
N SER A 14 11.39 -6.05 5.75
CA SER A 14 10.14 -6.65 6.27
C SER A 14 9.75 -6.36 7.74
N LYS A 15 10.70 -6.16 8.66
CA LYS A 15 10.39 -5.83 10.06
C LYS A 15 9.73 -4.46 10.26
N PHE A 16 9.89 -3.54 9.30
CA PHE A 16 9.32 -2.19 9.39
C PHE A 16 7.83 -2.14 8.97
N GLU A 17 7.38 -3.16 8.25
CA GLU A 17 6.07 -3.24 7.60
C GLU A 17 4.92 -3.31 8.62
N MET A 18 5.04 -4.20 9.61
CA MET A 18 4.06 -4.35 10.70
C MET A 18 4.05 -3.13 11.65
N SER A 19 5.21 -2.49 11.81
CA SER A 19 5.38 -1.33 12.70
C SER A 19 4.81 -0.04 12.10
N CYS A 20 4.86 0.12 10.77
CA CYS A 20 4.20 1.24 10.09
C CYS A 20 2.68 1.16 10.21
N ILE A 21 2.11 -0.03 9.98
CA ILE A 21 0.66 -0.23 10.05
C ILE A 21 0.13 0.12 11.45
N SER A 22 0.83 -0.28 12.51
CA SER A 22 0.45 0.01 13.90
C SER A 22 0.69 1.48 14.30
N LEU A 23 1.72 2.15 13.75
CA LEU A 23 1.94 3.59 13.91
C LEU A 23 0.87 4.45 13.21
N LEU A 24 0.22 3.90 12.18
CA LEU A 24 -0.72 4.61 11.32
C LEU A 24 -2.17 4.16 11.52
N GLU A 25 -2.43 3.31 12.53
CA GLU A 25 -3.77 2.93 12.99
C GLU A 25 -4.59 4.18 13.35
N GLY A 26 -5.77 4.32 12.75
CA GLY A 26 -6.66 5.47 12.91
C GLY A 26 -6.27 6.68 12.06
N SER A 27 -5.17 6.63 11.29
CA SER A 27 -4.82 7.71 10.38
C SER A 27 -5.63 7.65 9.08
N VAL A 28 -5.86 8.81 8.46
CA VAL A 28 -6.49 8.89 7.13
C VAL A 28 -5.69 8.17 6.02
N HIS A 29 -4.45 7.80 6.31
CA HIS A 29 -3.53 7.13 5.38
C HIS A 29 -3.44 5.62 5.60
N GLU A 30 -4.02 5.08 6.68
CA GLU A 30 -3.93 3.66 7.09
C GLU A 30 -4.27 2.71 5.94
N ASN A 31 -5.39 2.96 5.26
CA ASN A 31 -5.83 2.15 4.13
C ASN A 31 -4.82 2.20 2.97
N LYS A 32 -4.21 3.37 2.68
CA LYS A 32 -3.23 3.49 1.60
C LYS A 32 -1.98 2.65 1.89
N ILE A 33 -1.46 2.73 3.12
CA ILE A 33 -0.27 1.98 3.52
C ILE A 33 -0.53 0.49 3.37
N ARG A 34 -1.60 0.00 4.00
CA ARG A 34 -1.99 -1.40 3.93
C ARG A 34 -2.13 -1.88 2.49
N ASN A 35 -2.79 -1.10 1.64
CA ASN A 35 -3.02 -1.48 0.24
C ASN A 35 -1.72 -1.51 -0.56
N VAL A 36 -0.79 -0.56 -0.33
CA VAL A 36 0.53 -0.56 -0.99
C VAL A 36 1.39 -1.74 -0.57
N LEU A 37 1.38 -2.11 0.71
CA LEU A 37 2.13 -3.27 1.19
C LEU A 37 1.65 -4.57 0.52
N VAL A 38 0.33 -4.75 0.40
CA VAL A 38 -0.25 -5.88 -0.34
C VAL A 38 0.19 -5.90 -1.81
N LEU A 39 0.24 -4.75 -2.48
CA LEU A 39 0.71 -4.69 -3.87
C LEU A 39 2.21 -4.99 -3.99
N ARG A 40 3.02 -4.57 -3.01
CA ARG A 40 4.44 -4.93 -2.94
C ARG A 40 4.62 -6.44 -2.80
N GLU A 41 3.86 -7.09 -1.91
CA GLU A 41 3.92 -8.55 -1.72
C GLU A 41 3.57 -9.32 -3.00
N LEU A 42 2.68 -8.76 -3.84
CA LEU A 42 2.36 -9.29 -5.17
C LEU A 42 3.42 -9.01 -6.23
N GLY A 43 4.52 -8.32 -5.89
CA GLY A 43 5.63 -8.05 -6.80
C GLY A 43 5.45 -6.79 -7.66
N VAL A 44 4.47 -5.93 -7.37
CA VAL A 44 4.30 -4.67 -8.10
C VAL A 44 5.52 -3.77 -7.88
N PRO A 45 6.18 -3.28 -8.94
CA PRO A 45 7.34 -2.43 -8.82
C PRO A 45 7.07 -1.16 -8.01
N GLN A 46 7.94 -0.88 -7.05
CA GLN A 46 7.80 0.25 -6.12
C GLN A 46 7.75 1.62 -6.81
N ARG A 47 8.36 1.78 -8.00
CA ARG A 47 8.24 3.01 -8.80
C ARG A 47 6.80 3.30 -9.19
N LEU A 48 6.01 2.27 -9.49
CA LEU A 48 4.58 2.40 -9.79
C LEU A 48 3.76 2.68 -8.53
N LEU A 49 4.14 2.06 -7.41
CA LEU A 49 3.54 2.34 -6.11
C LEU A 49 3.75 3.80 -5.72
N PHE A 50 4.98 4.33 -5.81
CA PHE A 50 5.26 5.74 -5.54
C PHE A 50 4.51 6.69 -6.45
N SER A 51 4.44 6.39 -7.76
CA SER A 51 3.62 7.19 -8.68
C SER A 51 2.17 7.23 -8.22
N SER A 52 1.59 6.08 -7.85
CA SER A 52 0.21 5.97 -7.37
C SER A 52 -0.02 6.67 -6.03
N LEU A 53 1.01 6.70 -5.18
CA LEU A 53 1.00 7.40 -3.90
C LEU A 53 1.15 8.92 -4.01
N ILE A 54 1.75 9.42 -5.08
CA ILE A 54 1.93 10.86 -5.32
C ILE A 54 0.75 11.42 -6.14
N SER A 55 0.11 10.59 -6.98
CA SER A 55 -1.09 10.95 -7.75
C SER A 55 -2.37 10.88 -6.92
N ASP A 56 -3.34 11.75 -7.24
CA ASP A 56 -4.53 12.08 -6.45
C ASP A 56 -5.32 10.86 -5.88
N HIS A 57 -5.81 11.05 -4.67
CA HIS A 57 -5.76 10.12 -3.53
C HIS A 57 -7.14 9.56 -3.14
N ARG A 58 -7.92 9.04 -4.09
CA ARG A 58 -9.22 8.39 -3.75
C ARG A 58 -9.24 6.89 -3.92
N ASN A 59 -8.56 6.36 -4.94
CA ASN A 59 -8.70 4.95 -5.29
C ASN A 59 -8.00 4.00 -4.31
N LEU A 60 -6.85 4.40 -3.76
CA LEU A 60 -6.12 3.64 -2.74
C LEU A 60 -6.70 3.75 -1.33
N CYS A 61 -7.68 4.63 -1.12
CA CYS A 61 -8.32 4.85 0.18
C CYS A 61 -9.49 3.90 0.46
N CYS A 62 -9.80 2.99 -0.47
CA CYS A 62 -10.83 1.99 -0.25
C CYS A 62 -10.47 1.09 0.94
N GLY A 63 -11.48 0.75 1.74
CA GLY A 63 -11.29 -0.08 2.93
C GLY A 63 -10.71 -1.45 2.59
N LYS A 64 -9.97 -2.02 3.54
CA LYS A 64 -9.23 -3.29 3.44
C LYS A 64 -9.96 -4.37 2.63
N GLU A 65 -11.22 -4.67 2.97
CA GLU A 65 -11.97 -5.76 2.32
C GLU A 65 -12.30 -5.45 0.86
N ARG A 66 -12.73 -4.22 0.56
CA ARG A 66 -13.04 -3.81 -0.83
C ARG A 66 -11.79 -3.81 -1.70
N PHE A 67 -10.66 -3.40 -1.14
CA PHE A 67 -9.37 -3.44 -1.83
C PHE A 67 -8.98 -4.89 -2.16
N LYS A 68 -9.02 -5.78 -1.16
CA LYS A 68 -8.71 -7.21 -1.36
C LYS A 68 -9.62 -7.88 -2.38
N GLU A 69 -10.92 -7.62 -2.33
CA GLU A 69 -11.89 -8.16 -3.30
C GLU A 69 -11.60 -7.66 -4.72
N SER A 70 -11.34 -6.37 -4.88
CA SER A 70 -11.03 -5.77 -6.19
C SER A 70 -9.72 -6.31 -6.75
N LEU A 71 -8.70 -6.41 -5.90
CA LEU A 71 -7.40 -6.95 -6.28
C LEU A 71 -7.49 -8.41 -6.70
N LYS A 72 -8.26 -9.22 -5.98
CA LYS A 72 -8.52 -10.62 -6.34
C LYS A 72 -9.10 -10.74 -7.75
N LYS A 73 -10.10 -9.92 -8.09
CA LYS A 73 -10.69 -9.91 -9.44
C LYS A 73 -9.67 -9.55 -10.53
N VAL A 74 -8.81 -8.56 -10.27
CA VAL A 74 -7.77 -8.14 -11.22
C VAL A 74 -6.75 -9.26 -11.45
N VAL A 75 -6.29 -9.92 -10.38
CA VAL A 75 -5.37 -11.07 -10.47
C VAL A 75 -6.04 -12.25 -11.18
N GLU A 76 -7.32 -12.53 -10.91
CA GLU A 76 -8.09 -13.58 -11.61
C GLU A 76 -8.26 -13.29 -13.11
N MET A 77 -8.22 -12.02 -13.52
CA MET A 77 -8.21 -11.62 -14.93
C MET A 77 -6.84 -11.79 -15.61
N GLY A 78 -5.80 -12.19 -14.88
CA GLY A 78 -4.47 -12.45 -15.42
C GLY A 78 -3.59 -11.21 -15.62
N PHE A 79 -3.92 -10.11 -14.92
CA PHE A 79 -3.05 -8.92 -14.82
C PHE A 79 -1.95 -9.09 -13.77
#